data_AF-A0A7C1NB11-F1
#
_entry.id   AF-A0A7C1NB11-F1
#
_cell.length_a   1.000
_cell.length_b   1.000
_cell.length_c   1.000
_cell.angle_alpha   90.00
_cell.angle_beta   90.00
_cell.angle_gamma   90.00
#
_symmetry.space_group_name_H-M   'P 1'
#
loop_
_entity.id
_entity.type
_entity.pdbx_description
1 polymer ?
#
loop_
_entity_poly.entity_id
_entity_poly.type
_entity_poly.pdbx_seq_one_letter_code
_entity_poly.pdbx_strand_id
1 'polypeptide(L)'
;MRKYTIQTTLMLLLIIAATSCVDRKTKNEEGTVRLEAPADNTADADSTDTGMSNEDMVELADAKGIINDYYSAFTRKAPREAFDMWDQANTDMPFAKFSEENPNYEKITVAFEEDTQMEQVDSVYTATIPLRVSATDAEGNITNAKGVAKLKKDAKEDNAKYKIESMDLKKEDS
;
A
#
# COMPACT_ATOMS: atom_id res chain seq x y z
N MET A 1 54.69 -20.42 -56.76
CA MET A 1 53.74 -20.54 -57.89
C MET A 1 52.49 -21.25 -57.39
N ARG A 2 51.29 -20.68 -57.69
CA ARG A 2 49.93 -21.29 -57.70
C ARG A 2 49.42 -22.01 -56.43
N LYS A 3 48.14 -22.00 -56.01
CA LYS A 3 46.94 -21.15 -56.15
C LYS A 3 45.76 -21.99 -55.56
N TYR A 4 44.93 -21.37 -54.69
CA TYR A 4 43.51 -21.68 -54.34
C TYR A 4 43.22 -22.97 -53.52
N THR A 5 42.19 -23.07 -52.64
CA THR A 5 40.80 -22.57 -52.74
C THR A 5 40.10 -22.40 -51.38
N ILE A 6 39.14 -21.48 -51.41
CA ILE A 6 38.11 -20.97 -50.47
C ILE A 6 37.21 -22.06 -49.84
N GLN A 7 36.79 -21.90 -48.57
CA GLN A 7 35.36 -21.91 -48.21
C GLN A 7 35.05 -21.38 -46.80
N THR A 8 34.15 -20.41 -46.78
CA THR A 8 33.47 -19.71 -45.68
C THR A 8 32.57 -20.63 -44.88
N THR A 9 32.54 -20.55 -43.55
CA THR A 9 31.27 -20.56 -42.77
C THR A 9 31.47 -19.95 -41.38
N LEU A 10 30.60 -18.99 -41.07
CA LEU A 10 30.38 -18.37 -39.76
C LEU A 10 29.56 -19.33 -38.89
N MET A 11 29.95 -19.62 -37.65
CA MET A 11 28.98 -20.01 -36.62
C MET A 11 29.46 -19.69 -35.21
N LEU A 12 28.67 -18.82 -34.57
CA LEU A 12 28.63 -18.49 -33.16
C LEU A 12 28.28 -19.75 -32.35
N LEU A 13 28.96 -20.04 -31.24
CA LEU A 13 28.42 -20.97 -30.25
C LEU A 13 28.61 -20.46 -28.82
N LEU A 14 27.44 -20.31 -28.18
CA LEU A 14 27.19 -19.97 -26.79
C LEU A 14 27.90 -20.91 -25.83
N ILE A 15 28.48 -20.31 -24.79
CA ILE A 15 28.77 -20.99 -23.53
C ILE A 15 27.50 -20.92 -22.67
N ILE A 16 26.80 -22.04 -22.53
CA ILE A 16 25.84 -22.24 -21.44
C ILE A 16 26.47 -23.27 -20.50
N ALA A 17 26.85 -22.81 -19.32
CA ALA A 17 27.32 -23.65 -18.24
C ALA A 17 26.21 -24.62 -17.77
N ALA A 18 26.67 -25.80 -17.38
CA ALA A 18 25.89 -27.01 -17.18
C ALA A 18 24.67 -26.87 -16.26
N THR A 19 23.56 -27.48 -16.71
CA THR A 19 22.49 -27.99 -15.86
C THR A 19 22.71 -29.50 -15.63
N SER A 20 21.89 -30.06 -14.72
CA SER A 20 21.62 -31.49 -14.47
C SER A 20 22.50 -32.11 -13.36
N CYS A 21 22.01 -32.79 -12.31
CA CYS A 21 20.69 -33.29 -11.89
C CYS A 21 20.70 -33.22 -10.34
N VAL A 22 19.78 -32.60 -9.59
CA VAL A 22 18.37 -32.96 -9.36
C VAL A 22 18.14 -34.46 -9.15
N ASP A 23 18.16 -34.89 -7.89
CA ASP A 23 17.38 -36.05 -7.44
C ASP A 23 16.01 -35.52 -7.01
N ARG A 24 15.00 -35.84 -7.81
CA ARG A 24 13.61 -35.40 -7.70
C ARG A 24 12.78 -36.61 -7.30
N LYS A 25 12.32 -36.66 -6.04
CA LYS A 25 11.12 -37.43 -5.72
C LYS A 25 9.89 -36.59 -6.04
N THR A 26 9.34 -36.83 -7.22
CA THR A 26 7.97 -36.48 -7.58
C THR A 26 6.97 -37.33 -6.79
N LYS A 27 6.07 -36.69 -6.07
CA LYS A 27 4.65 -37.05 -6.12
C LYS A 27 3.88 -35.80 -6.54
N ASN A 28 3.33 -35.87 -7.76
CA ASN A 28 2.19 -35.06 -8.17
C ASN A 28 1.03 -35.36 -7.22
N GLU A 29 0.37 -34.33 -6.68
CA GLU A 29 -1.08 -34.17 -6.76
C GLU A 29 -1.38 -32.67 -6.91
N GLU A 30 -2.40 -32.38 -7.70
CA GLU A 30 -2.75 -31.08 -8.26
C GLU A 30 -3.18 -30.07 -7.18
N GLY A 31 -2.73 -28.83 -7.31
CA GLY A 31 -3.17 -27.74 -6.45
C GLY A 31 -2.42 -26.46 -6.80
N THR A 32 -3.14 -25.48 -7.35
CA THR A 32 -2.68 -24.14 -7.67
C THR A 32 -1.81 -23.53 -6.56
N VAL A 33 -0.52 -23.28 -6.85
CA VAL A 33 0.36 -22.58 -5.92
C VAL A 33 0.05 -21.08 -6.00
N ARG A 34 -0.68 -20.62 -4.98
CA ARG A 34 -1.00 -19.24 -4.67
C ARG A 34 0.32 -18.50 -4.40
N LEU A 35 0.54 -17.36 -5.06
CA LEU A 35 1.64 -16.45 -4.72
C LEU A 35 1.40 -15.96 -3.30
N GLU A 36 2.29 -16.31 -2.37
CA GLU A 36 2.28 -15.78 -1.01
C GLU A 36 2.59 -14.28 -1.05
N ALA A 37 1.76 -13.51 -0.34
CA ALA A 37 1.98 -12.08 -0.14
C ALA A 37 3.29 -11.84 0.63
N PRO A 38 4.02 -10.74 0.36
CA PRO A 38 5.21 -10.40 1.13
C PRO A 38 4.87 -10.18 2.61
N ALA A 39 5.84 -10.56 3.45
CA ALA A 39 5.79 -10.70 4.90
C ALA A 39 4.96 -9.65 5.66
N ASP A 40 4.22 -10.17 6.64
CA ASP A 40 3.59 -9.49 7.77
C ASP A 40 4.30 -8.20 8.18
N ASN A 41 3.67 -7.06 7.93
CA ASN A 41 3.77 -5.91 8.81
C ASN A 41 2.82 -6.17 9.98
N THR A 42 3.19 -7.08 10.88
CA THR A 42 2.63 -7.08 12.24
C THR A 42 3.11 -5.80 12.90
N ALA A 43 2.37 -4.71 12.71
CA ALA A 43 2.28 -3.71 13.75
C ALA A 43 1.80 -4.47 14.98
N ASP A 44 2.65 -4.53 16.01
CA ASP A 44 2.28 -5.09 17.31
C ASP A 44 0.90 -4.56 17.68
N ALA A 45 -0.06 -5.47 17.82
CA ALA A 45 -1.35 -5.16 18.41
C ALA A 45 -1.09 -4.86 19.89
N ASP A 46 -0.65 -3.64 20.18
CA ASP A 46 -0.67 -3.10 21.52
C ASP A 46 -2.14 -3.11 21.96
N SER A 47 -2.47 -4.13 22.74
CA SER A 47 -3.79 -4.28 23.36
C SER A 47 -3.82 -3.39 24.59
N THR A 48 -3.71 -2.09 24.36
CA THR A 48 -4.11 -1.09 25.34
C THR A 48 -5.62 -1.24 25.51
N ASP A 49 -6.05 -1.51 26.74
CA ASP A 49 -7.47 -1.54 27.13
C ASP A 49 -8.05 -0.14 26.93
N THR A 50 -8.48 0.14 25.70
CA THR A 50 -9.01 1.44 25.26
C THR A 50 -10.48 1.64 25.63
N GLY A 51 -11.08 0.69 26.37
CA GLY A 51 -12.53 0.67 26.62
C GLY A 51 -13.37 0.45 25.36
N MET A 52 -12.73 0.11 24.24
CA MET A 52 -13.34 -0.10 22.93
C MET A 52 -13.91 -1.52 22.81
N SER A 53 -15.03 -1.69 22.10
CA SER A 53 -15.58 -3.02 21.85
C SER A 53 -14.72 -3.82 20.87
N ASN A 54 -14.79 -5.16 20.91
CA ASN A 54 -14.08 -5.99 19.94
C ASN A 54 -14.46 -5.67 18.48
N GLU A 55 -15.71 -5.29 18.25
CA GLU A 55 -16.20 -4.89 16.93
C GLU A 55 -15.52 -3.59 16.48
N ASP A 56 -15.52 -2.58 17.35
CA ASP A 56 -14.85 -1.31 17.09
C ASP A 56 -13.34 -1.47 16.86
N MET A 57 -12.69 -2.42 17.56
CA MET A 57 -11.27 -2.72 17.34
C MET A 57 -10.99 -3.27 15.94
N VAL A 58 -11.86 -4.16 15.43
CA VAL A 58 -11.76 -4.70 14.07
C VAL A 58 -12.01 -3.60 13.05
N GLU A 59 -13.05 -2.81 13.26
CA GLU A 59 -13.40 -1.68 12.39
C GLU A 59 -12.30 -0.61 12.35
N LEU A 60 -11.66 -0.35 13.50
CA LEU A 60 -10.51 0.52 13.59
C LEU A 60 -9.30 -0.02 12.82
N ALA A 61 -9.02 -1.33 12.93
CA ALA A 61 -7.93 -1.95 12.19
C ALA A 61 -8.14 -1.80 10.66
N ASP A 62 -9.36 -2.02 10.19
CA ASP A 62 -9.74 -1.84 8.78
C ASP A 62 -9.58 -0.37 8.33
N ALA A 63 -10.03 0.59 9.14
CA ALA A 63 -9.88 2.01 8.85
C ALA A 63 -8.40 2.45 8.79
N LYS A 64 -7.58 1.99 9.74
CA LYS A 64 -6.11 2.21 9.72
C LYS A 64 -5.47 1.58 8.48
N GLY A 65 -5.96 0.42 8.05
CA GLY A 65 -5.55 -0.24 6.81
C GLY A 65 -5.72 0.67 5.58
N ILE A 66 -6.88 1.33 5.45
CA ILE A 66 -7.12 2.27 4.35
C ILE A 66 -6.16 3.46 4.35
N ILE A 67 -5.84 4.02 5.53
CA ILE A 67 -4.86 5.12 5.63
C ILE A 67 -3.47 4.64 5.17
N ASN A 68 -3.06 3.44 5.60
CA ASN A 68 -1.78 2.88 5.20
C ASN A 68 -1.72 2.58 3.69
N ASP A 69 -2.79 2.04 3.12
CA ASP A 69 -2.88 1.77 1.68
C ASP A 69 -2.84 3.08 0.86
N TYR A 70 -3.49 4.13 1.35
CA TYR A 70 -3.47 5.47 0.75
C TYR A 70 -2.04 6.01 0.64
N TYR A 71 -1.26 5.95 1.72
CA TYR A 71 0.12 6.41 1.70
C TYR A 71 1.06 5.47 0.93
N SER A 72 0.84 4.16 1.03
CA SER A 72 1.59 3.14 0.28
C SER A 72 1.47 3.37 -1.24
N ALA A 73 0.30 3.75 -1.73
CA ALA A 73 0.09 4.03 -3.14
C ALA A 73 1.04 5.10 -3.71
N PHE A 74 1.40 6.14 -2.94
CA PHE A 74 2.37 7.15 -3.40
C PHE A 74 3.81 6.61 -3.47
N THR A 75 4.19 5.71 -2.56
CA THR A 75 5.50 5.04 -2.62
C THR A 75 5.60 4.07 -3.80
N ARG A 76 4.46 3.47 -4.19
CA ARG A 76 4.34 2.58 -5.36
C ARG A 76 4.10 3.32 -6.69
N LYS A 77 4.06 4.66 -6.67
CA LYS A 77 3.76 5.51 -7.84
C LYS A 77 2.39 5.24 -8.47
N ALA A 78 1.40 4.93 -7.64
CA ALA A 78 0.03 4.62 -8.02
C ALA A 78 -0.97 5.65 -7.45
N PRO A 79 -0.86 6.95 -7.75
CA PRO A 79 -1.72 7.98 -7.17
C PRO A 79 -3.20 7.78 -7.49
N ARG A 80 -3.55 7.03 -8.55
CA ARG A 80 -4.94 6.69 -8.84
C ARG A 80 -5.57 5.79 -7.78
N GLU A 81 -4.81 4.83 -7.24
CA GLU A 81 -5.28 3.97 -6.16
C GLU A 81 -5.56 4.78 -4.90
N ALA A 82 -4.68 5.73 -4.56
CA ALA A 82 -4.87 6.65 -3.45
C ALA A 82 -6.13 7.52 -3.65
N PHE A 83 -6.32 8.05 -4.86
CA PHE A 83 -7.48 8.86 -5.20
C PHE A 83 -8.80 8.09 -5.03
N ASP A 84 -8.84 6.83 -5.47
CA ASP A 84 -10.05 6.00 -5.40
C ASP A 84 -10.41 5.61 -3.93
N MET A 85 -9.53 5.82 -2.95
CA MET A 85 -9.80 5.62 -1.52
C MET A 85 -10.55 6.79 -0.87
N TRP A 86 -10.59 7.96 -1.52
CA TRP A 86 -11.40 9.08 -1.07
C TRP A 86 -12.88 8.85 -1.37
N ASP A 87 -13.72 9.31 -0.46
CA ASP A 87 -15.14 9.44 -0.74
C ASP A 87 -15.37 10.55 -1.76
N GLN A 88 -15.75 10.15 -2.97
CA GLN A 88 -15.98 11.04 -4.10
C GLN A 88 -17.17 11.98 -3.89
N ALA A 89 -18.09 11.67 -2.97
CA ALA A 89 -19.16 12.60 -2.60
C ALA A 89 -18.64 13.81 -1.78
N ASN A 90 -17.47 13.67 -1.17
CA ASN A 90 -16.86 14.67 -0.28
C ASN A 90 -15.59 15.31 -0.87
N THR A 91 -15.18 14.93 -2.08
CA THR A 91 -14.05 15.57 -2.78
C THR A 91 -14.49 16.15 -4.11
N ASP A 92 -14.39 17.48 -4.23
CA ASP A 92 -14.57 18.19 -5.50
C ASP A 92 -13.28 18.22 -6.34
N MET A 93 -12.20 17.61 -5.85
CA MET A 93 -10.90 17.66 -6.49
C MET A 93 -10.83 16.68 -7.66
N PRO A 94 -10.58 17.15 -8.90
CA PRO A 94 -10.36 16.25 -10.02
C PRO A 94 -9.03 15.52 -9.87
N PHE A 95 -8.96 14.28 -10.35
CA PHE A 95 -7.76 13.44 -10.27
C PHE A 95 -6.48 14.13 -10.79
N ALA A 96 -6.58 14.92 -11.87
CA ALA A 96 -5.42 15.65 -12.41
C ALA A 96 -4.79 16.58 -11.35
N LYS A 97 -5.62 17.39 -10.69
CA LYS A 97 -5.19 18.29 -9.62
C LYS A 97 -4.67 17.50 -8.40
N PHE A 98 -5.35 16.42 -8.03
CA PHE A 98 -4.89 15.54 -6.95
C PHE A 98 -3.49 14.99 -7.22
N SER A 99 -3.22 14.53 -8.43
CA SER A 99 -1.91 13.98 -8.81
C SER A 99 -0.79 15.02 -8.89
N GLU A 100 -1.13 16.29 -9.15
CA GLU A 100 -0.18 17.41 -9.14
C GLU A 100 0.17 17.83 -7.71
N GLU A 101 -0.82 17.86 -6.81
CA GLU A 101 -0.63 18.29 -5.42
C GLU A 101 -0.01 17.21 -4.52
N ASN A 102 -0.08 15.93 -4.93
CA ASN A 102 0.45 14.80 -4.17
C ASN A 102 1.53 14.07 -4.98
N PRO A 103 2.80 14.53 -4.93
CA PRO A 103 3.89 13.88 -5.63
C PRO A 103 4.18 12.48 -5.07
N ASN A 104 4.88 11.66 -5.84
CA ASN A 104 5.37 10.39 -5.34
C ASN A 104 6.51 10.61 -4.32
N TYR A 105 6.56 9.76 -3.30
CA TYR A 105 7.57 9.81 -2.24
C TYR A 105 8.46 8.58 -2.30
N GLU A 106 9.70 8.70 -1.86
CA GLU A 106 10.59 7.54 -1.72
C GLU A 106 10.17 6.68 -0.53
N LYS A 107 9.77 7.33 0.57
CA LYS A 107 9.32 6.66 1.79
C LYS A 107 8.24 7.49 2.48
N ILE A 108 7.24 6.81 3.03
CA ILE A 108 6.27 7.40 3.94
C ILE A 108 6.14 6.49 5.16
N THR A 109 6.11 7.07 6.35
CA THR A 109 5.83 6.38 7.61
C THR A 109 4.61 7.02 8.25
N VAL A 110 3.65 6.20 8.67
CA VAL A 110 2.43 6.62 9.37
C VAL A 110 2.49 6.10 10.79
N ALA A 111 2.25 6.97 11.76
CA ALA A 111 2.09 6.63 13.17
C ALA A 111 0.69 7.06 13.61
N PHE A 112 -0.09 6.10 14.10
CA PHE A 112 -1.41 6.39 14.68
C PHE A 112 -1.22 6.82 16.13
N GLU A 113 -1.85 7.92 16.51
CA GLU A 113 -1.83 8.40 17.89
C GLU A 113 -3.05 7.85 18.66
N GLU A 114 -3.07 8.06 19.98
CA GLU A 114 -4.19 7.66 20.85
C GLU A 114 -5.44 8.51 20.55
N ASP A 115 -6.50 8.36 21.36
CA ASP A 115 -7.74 9.14 21.25
C ASP A 115 -8.52 8.95 19.94
N THR A 116 -8.41 7.76 19.34
CA THR A 116 -9.26 7.40 18.21
C THR A 116 -10.71 7.26 18.65
N GLN A 117 -11.63 7.78 17.83
CA GLN A 117 -13.07 7.71 18.06
C GLN A 117 -13.73 6.87 16.98
N MET A 118 -14.53 5.89 17.41
CA MET A 118 -15.38 5.08 16.55
C MET A 118 -16.83 5.38 16.90
N GLU A 119 -17.65 5.58 15.88
CA GLU A 119 -19.08 5.77 16.04
C GLU A 119 -19.83 4.97 14.97
N GLN A 120 -21.00 4.44 15.34
CA GLN A 120 -21.90 3.78 14.41
C GLN A 120 -23.29 4.39 14.52
N VAL A 121 -23.81 4.90 13.41
CA VAL A 121 -25.18 5.42 13.31
C VAL A 121 -25.85 4.83 12.08
N ASP A 122 -27.00 4.19 12.24
CA ASP A 122 -27.80 3.62 11.14
C ASP A 122 -26.99 2.75 10.15
N SER A 123 -26.09 1.91 10.67
CA SER A 123 -25.16 1.03 9.93
C SER A 123 -24.02 1.75 9.19
N VAL A 124 -23.85 3.04 9.40
CA VAL A 124 -22.68 3.79 8.94
C VAL A 124 -21.68 3.84 10.08
N TYR A 125 -20.50 3.27 9.86
CA TYR A 125 -19.37 3.43 10.76
C TYR A 125 -18.57 4.67 10.38
N THR A 126 -18.19 5.47 11.35
CA THR A 126 -17.29 6.61 11.22
C THR A 126 -16.09 6.42 12.14
N ALA A 127 -14.90 6.75 11.63
CA ALA A 127 -13.64 6.68 12.36
C ALA A 127 -12.95 8.04 12.30
N THR A 128 -12.61 8.59 13.47
CA THR A 128 -11.78 9.79 13.60
C THR A 128 -10.45 9.38 14.22
N ILE A 129 -9.39 9.38 13.41
CA ILE A 129 -8.10 8.80 13.75
C ILE A 129 -7.03 9.90 13.78
N PRO A 130 -6.50 10.26 14.96
CA PRO A 130 -5.31 11.09 15.08
C PRO A 130 -4.07 10.36 14.53
N LEU A 131 -3.26 11.05 13.72
CA LEU A 131 -2.07 10.45 13.13
C LEU A 131 -0.96 11.47 12.88
N ARG A 132 0.24 10.92 12.72
CA ARG A 132 1.45 11.62 12.26
C ARG A 132 2.03 10.93 11.04
N VAL A 133 2.51 11.72 10.09
CA VAL A 133 3.09 11.26 8.84
C VAL A 133 4.48 11.86 8.69
N SER A 134 5.43 11.03 8.33
CA SER A 134 6.77 11.44 7.91
C SER A 134 6.99 10.98 6.47
N ALA A 135 7.19 11.93 5.57
CA ALA A 135 7.39 11.67 4.14
C ALA A 135 8.79 12.11 3.72
N THR A 136 9.51 11.23 3.01
CA THR A 136 10.81 11.48 2.40
C THR A 136 10.63 11.58 0.89
N ASP A 137 11.00 12.72 0.31
CA ASP A 137 10.98 12.91 -1.14
C ASP A 137 12.21 12.25 -1.81
N ALA A 138 12.26 12.30 -3.14
CA ALA A 138 13.34 11.69 -3.93
C ALA A 138 14.70 12.40 -3.76
N GLU A 139 14.74 13.59 -3.15
CA GLU A 139 15.97 14.32 -2.84
C GLU A 139 16.47 14.01 -1.42
N GLY A 140 15.71 13.22 -0.65
CA GLY A 140 16.00 12.86 0.73
C GLY A 140 15.50 13.88 1.76
N ASN A 141 14.74 14.90 1.34
CA ASN A 141 14.16 15.86 2.29
C ASN A 141 13.00 15.20 3.04
N ILE A 142 12.94 15.43 4.36
CA ILE A 142 11.90 14.88 5.22
C ILE A 142 10.91 15.98 5.60
N THR A 143 9.63 15.72 5.38
CA THR A 143 8.53 16.55 5.88
C THR A 143 7.69 15.75 6.88
N ASN A 144 7.50 16.32 8.07
CA ASN A 144 6.62 15.77 9.09
C ASN A 144 5.31 16.56 9.16
N ALA A 145 4.20 15.87 9.34
CA ALA A 145 2.89 16.47 9.53
C ALA A 145 2.08 15.66 10.53
N LYS A 146 1.21 16.32 11.28
CA LYS A 146 0.28 15.68 12.22
C LYS A 146 -1.13 16.21 12.06
N GLY A 147 -2.11 15.42 12.42
CA GLY A 147 -3.50 15.84 12.40
C GLY A 147 -4.44 14.67 12.51
N VAL A 148 -5.57 14.75 11.80
CA VAL A 148 -6.67 13.81 11.94
C VAL A 148 -7.16 13.36 10.57
N ALA A 149 -7.38 12.06 10.41
CA ALA A 149 -8.12 11.49 9.29
C ALA A 149 -9.54 11.12 9.74
N LYS A 150 -10.52 11.42 8.90
CA LYS A 150 -11.90 10.99 9.07
C LYS A 150 -12.27 10.03 7.96
N LEU A 151 -12.80 8.88 8.34
CA LEU A 151 -13.20 7.83 7.42
C LEU A 151 -14.62 7.38 7.71
N LYS A 152 -15.32 6.91 6.67
CA LYS A 152 -16.63 6.27 6.82
C LYS A 152 -16.75 4.98 6.05
N LYS A 153 -17.63 4.10 6.50
CA LYS A 153 -18.05 2.87 5.83
C LYS A 153 -19.55 2.70 5.99
N ASP A 154 -20.29 2.63 4.88
CA ASP A 154 -21.71 2.26 4.92
C ASP A 154 -21.83 0.73 4.86
N ALA A 155 -22.11 0.08 5.98
CA ALA A 155 -22.17 -1.38 6.06
C ALA A 155 -23.41 -1.98 5.36
N LYS A 156 -24.31 -1.16 4.80
CA LYS A 156 -25.40 -1.64 3.94
C LYS A 156 -24.96 -1.92 2.51
N GLU A 157 -23.79 -1.43 2.09
CA GLU A 157 -23.23 -1.73 0.78
C GLU A 157 -22.49 -3.08 0.80
N ASP A 158 -22.70 -3.90 -0.24
CA ASP A 158 -22.01 -5.19 -0.37
C ASP A 158 -20.49 -4.97 -0.47
N ASN A 159 -19.72 -5.60 0.42
CA ASN A 159 -18.26 -5.46 0.51
C ASN A 159 -17.80 -4.01 0.73
N ALA A 160 -18.59 -3.21 1.46
CA ALA A 160 -18.25 -1.85 1.83
C ALA A 160 -16.84 -1.78 2.43
N LYS A 161 -16.04 -0.84 1.94
CA LYS A 161 -14.73 -0.49 2.50
C LYS A 161 -14.81 0.90 3.07
N TYR A 162 -13.98 1.19 4.06
CA TYR A 162 -13.78 2.56 4.49
C TYR A 162 -13.33 3.45 3.33
N LYS A 163 -13.84 4.67 3.31
CA LYS A 163 -13.43 5.76 2.43
C LYS A 163 -12.98 6.95 3.26
N ILE A 164 -11.95 7.64 2.81
CA ILE A 164 -11.44 8.86 3.44
C ILE A 164 -12.39 10.00 3.12
N GLU A 165 -12.97 10.63 4.13
CA GLU A 165 -13.80 11.82 3.99
C GLU A 165 -12.97 13.09 4.08
N SER A 166 -12.03 13.14 5.04
CA SER A 166 -11.10 14.26 5.19
C SER A 166 -9.79 13.81 5.80
N MET A 167 -8.75 14.60 5.55
CA MET A 167 -7.43 14.41 6.14
C MET A 167 -6.83 15.78 6.42
N ASP A 168 -6.95 16.21 7.66
CA ASP A 168 -6.61 17.56 8.12
C ASP A 168 -5.26 17.53 8.83
N LEU A 169 -4.18 17.54 8.04
CA LEU A 169 -2.81 17.51 8.55
C LEU A 169 -2.15 18.89 8.52
N LYS A 170 -1.40 19.20 9.58
CA LYS A 170 -0.58 20.40 9.69
C LYS A 170 0.89 19.99 9.73
N LYS A 171 1.71 20.66 8.92
CA LYS A 171 3.16 20.48 8.96
C LYS A 171 3.66 20.75 10.38
N GLU A 172 4.51 19.87 10.90
CA GLU A 172 5.22 20.14 12.14
C GLU A 172 6.41 21.06 11.82
N ASP A 173 6.46 22.22 12.47
CA ASP A 173 7.63 23.08 12.39
C ASP A 173 8.85 22.32 12.93
N SER A 174 9.93 22.36 12.16
CA SER A 174 11.23 21.74 12.51
C SER A 174 12.02 22.60 13.48
#